data_AF-A0A0N8SUP0-F1
#
_entry.id   AF-A0A0N8SUP0-F1
#
_cell.length_a   1.000
_cell.length_b   1.000
_cell.length_c   1.000
_cell.angle_alpha   90.00
_cell.angle_beta   90.00
_cell.angle_gamma   90.00
#
_symmetry.space_group_name_H-M   'P 1'
#
loop_
_entity.id
_entity.type
_entity.pdbx_description
1 polymer ?
#
loop_
_entity_poly.entity_id
_entity_poly.type
_entity_poly.pdbx_seq_one_letter_code
_entity_poly.pdbx_strand_id
1 'polypeptide(L)'
;MGVTAENMVEKYGFSREDQDAFAAASQHKATEAIESRRFRSEIVPVSVPQRKGDPVQFIDDKQPRPGTTVEALAKLKPAFKKEGTVTAGNASSLNDGAAAVMLMSAERAAALRVPVLQA
;
A
#
# COMPACT_ATOMS: atom_id res chain seq x y z
N MET A 1 -6.27 14.79 7.59
CA MET A 1 -6.56 13.44 8.11
C MET A 1 -5.60 12.97 9.21
N GLY A 2 -4.33 13.38 9.26
CA GLY A 2 -3.43 12.89 10.33
C GLY A 2 -3.91 13.15 11.78
N VAL A 3 -4.49 14.32 12.05
CA VAL A 3 -5.05 14.64 13.38
C VAL A 3 -6.23 13.75 13.75
N THR A 4 -7.04 13.29 12.80
CA THR A 4 -8.15 12.36 13.10
C THR A 4 -7.63 10.97 13.48
N ALA A 5 -6.46 10.56 12.98
CA ALA A 5 -5.81 9.32 13.41
C ALA A 5 -5.31 9.43 14.86
N GLU A 6 -4.74 10.58 15.26
CA GLU A 6 -4.36 10.83 16.66
C GLU A 6 -5.58 10.76 17.59
N ASN A 7 -6.75 11.26 17.18
CA ASN A 7 -7.98 11.13 17.96
C ASN A 7 -8.39 9.64 18.16
N MET A 8 -8.13 8.79 17.16
CA MET A 8 -8.38 7.34 17.28
C MET A 8 -7.38 6.68 18.22
N VAL A 9 -6.11 7.12 18.19
CA VAL A 9 -5.09 6.68 19.15
C VAL A 9 -5.54 6.98 20.57
N GLU A 10 -5.96 8.22 20.85
CA GLU A 10 -6.44 8.62 22.19
C GLU A 10 -7.69 7.84 22.62
N LYS A 11 -8.61 7.59 21.69
CA LYS A 11 -9.88 6.89 21.97
C LYS A 11 -9.71 5.40 22.26
N TYR A 12 -8.81 4.73 21.53
CA TYR A 12 -8.66 3.27 21.59
C TYR A 12 -7.36 2.80 22.24
N GLY A 13 -6.46 3.71 22.60
CA GLY A 13 -5.23 3.40 23.32
C GLY A 13 -4.17 2.70 22.47
N PHE A 14 -4.10 2.97 21.16
CA PHE A 14 -3.09 2.37 20.29
C PHE A 14 -1.69 2.90 20.62
N SER A 15 -0.80 2.02 21.08
CA SER A 15 0.57 2.43 21.42
C SER A 15 1.36 2.86 20.18
N ARG A 16 2.44 3.62 20.37
CA ARG A 16 3.34 4.00 19.28
C ARG A 16 4.06 2.76 18.73
N GLU A 17 4.40 1.85 19.61
CA GLU A 17 5.10 0.60 19.33
C GLU A 17 4.25 -0.31 18.44
N ASP A 18 2.95 -0.43 18.71
CA ASP A 18 2.03 -1.23 17.90
C ASP A 18 1.86 -0.63 16.49
N GLN A 19 1.80 0.71 16.39
CA GLN A 19 1.70 1.41 15.11
C GLN A 19 2.95 1.16 14.25
N ASP A 20 4.14 1.30 14.83
CA ASP A 20 5.41 1.09 14.13
C ASP A 20 5.62 -0.40 13.79
N ALA A 21 5.22 -1.32 14.67
CA ALA A 21 5.24 -2.75 14.41
C ALA A 21 4.33 -3.13 13.24
N PHE A 22 3.11 -2.59 13.20
CA PHE A 22 2.18 -2.79 12.10
C PHE A 22 2.74 -2.26 10.78
N ALA A 23 3.33 -1.06 10.80
CA ALA A 23 3.92 -0.45 9.62
C ALA A 23 5.12 -1.25 9.07
N ALA A 24 6.03 -1.70 9.94
CA ALA A 24 7.14 -2.57 9.54
C ALA A 24 6.64 -3.89 8.93
N ALA A 25 5.64 -4.54 9.56
CA ALA A 25 5.03 -5.75 9.03
C ALA A 25 4.33 -5.51 7.68
N SER A 26 3.69 -4.35 7.48
CA SER A 26 3.10 -3.97 6.20
C SER A 26 4.16 -3.85 5.10
N GLN A 27 5.29 -3.20 5.40
CA GLN A 27 6.41 -3.06 4.47
C GLN A 27 6.98 -4.42 4.08
N HIS A 28 7.24 -5.30 5.06
CA HIS A 28 7.77 -6.64 4.81
C HIS A 28 6.84 -7.50 3.95
N LYS A 29 5.54 -7.52 4.25
CA LYS A 29 4.55 -8.26 3.45
C LYS A 29 4.51 -7.78 2.00
N ALA A 30 4.54 -6.46 1.79
CA ALA A 30 4.52 -5.90 0.45
C ALA A 30 5.81 -6.21 -0.32
N THR A 31 6.98 -6.10 0.31
CA THR A 31 8.25 -6.44 -0.33
C THR A 31 8.36 -7.91 -0.66
N GLU A 32 7.92 -8.80 0.25
CA GLU A 32 7.87 -10.24 -0.01
C GLU A 32 6.93 -10.55 -1.18
N ALA A 33 5.76 -9.91 -1.26
CA ALA A 33 4.83 -10.10 -2.37
C ALA A 33 5.39 -9.63 -3.72
N ILE A 34 6.17 -8.54 -3.74
CA ILE A 34 6.88 -8.07 -4.94
C ILE A 34 7.97 -9.07 -5.35
N GLU A 35 8.82 -9.49 -4.41
CA GLU A 35 9.93 -10.42 -4.65
C GLU A 35 9.43 -11.78 -5.14
N SER A 36 8.36 -12.29 -4.52
CA SER A 36 7.68 -13.53 -4.92
C SER A 36 6.75 -13.36 -6.12
N ARG A 37 6.69 -12.16 -6.72
CA ARG A 37 5.90 -11.84 -7.92
C ARG A 37 4.39 -12.06 -7.78
N ARG A 38 3.86 -12.05 -6.54
CA ARG A 38 2.43 -12.26 -6.27
C ARG A 38 1.54 -11.19 -6.90
N PHE A 39 2.02 -9.95 -7.01
CA PHE A 39 1.27 -8.87 -7.65
C PHE A 39 1.28 -8.89 -9.19
N ARG A 40 2.05 -9.80 -9.82
CA ARG A 40 2.18 -9.80 -11.30
C ARG A 40 0.87 -10.05 -12.03
N SER A 41 -0.06 -10.81 -11.44
CA SER A 41 -1.36 -11.11 -12.06
C SER A 41 -2.35 -9.95 -12.00
N GLU A 42 -2.13 -8.98 -11.11
CA GLU A 42 -3.06 -7.86 -10.87
C GLU A 42 -2.52 -6.50 -11.35
N ILE A 43 -1.21 -6.36 -11.54
CA ILE A 43 -0.60 -5.13 -12.08
C ILE A 43 -0.62 -5.14 -13.61
N VAL A 44 -1.28 -4.14 -14.19
CA VAL A 44 -1.14 -3.81 -15.62
C VAL A 44 0.04 -2.84 -15.80
N PRO A 45 1.05 -3.16 -16.63
CA PRO A 45 2.18 -2.27 -16.90
C PRO A 45 1.76 -0.88 -17.40
N VAL A 46 2.36 0.16 -16.83
CA VAL A 46 2.24 1.53 -17.33
C VAL A 46 3.51 1.90 -18.09
N SER A 47 3.37 2.13 -19.39
CA SER A 47 4.47 2.53 -20.27
C SER A 47 4.72 4.04 -20.17
N VAL A 48 5.90 4.44 -19.70
CA VAL A 48 6.28 5.84 -19.51
C VAL A 48 7.22 6.28 -20.65
N PRO A 49 6.75 7.15 -21.58
CA PRO A 49 7.55 7.61 -22.71
C PRO A 49 8.83 8.31 -22.26
N GLN A 50 9.92 8.07 -22.98
CA GLN A 50 11.21 8.72 -22.76
C GLN A 50 11.51 9.68 -23.92
N ARG A 51 12.20 10.78 -23.62
CA ARG A 51 12.61 11.76 -24.66
C ARG A 51 13.56 11.14 -25.70
N LYS A 52 14.37 10.16 -25.28
CA LYS A 52 15.28 9.37 -26.13
C LYS A 52 15.32 7.95 -25.59
N GLY A 53 15.28 6.96 -26.49
CA GLY A 53 15.27 5.54 -26.13
C GLY A 53 13.86 4.99 -25.88
N ASP A 54 13.81 3.71 -25.50
CA ASP A 54 12.56 2.99 -25.34
C ASP A 54 11.77 3.44 -24.09
N PRO A 55 10.43 3.29 -24.08
CA PRO A 55 9.61 3.59 -22.91
C PRO A 55 9.99 2.72 -21.70
N VAL A 56 10.00 3.34 -20.52
CA VAL A 56 10.20 2.62 -19.26
C VAL A 56 8.89 1.97 -18.84
N GLN A 57 8.91 0.66 -18.60
CA GLN A 57 7.74 -0.06 -18.10
C GLN A 57 7.69 0.04 -16.58
N PHE A 58 6.64 0.67 -16.06
CA PHE A 58 6.32 0.68 -14.64
C PHE A 58 5.45 -0.53 -14.32
N ILE A 59 6.02 -1.51 -13.61
CA ILE A 59 5.42 -2.85 -13.44
C ILE A 59 5.40 -3.34 -11.99
N ASP A 60 5.92 -2.55 -11.05
CA ASP A 60 6.02 -2.89 -9.63
C ASP A 60 5.75 -1.65 -8.79
N ASP A 61 5.11 -1.84 -7.64
CA ASP A 61 4.92 -0.77 -6.65
C ASP A 61 6.26 -0.24 -6.15
N LYS A 62 6.41 1.09 -6.12
CA LYS A 62 7.64 1.76 -5.68
C LYS A 62 7.61 2.25 -4.24
N GLN A 63 6.44 2.24 -3.61
CA GLN A 63 6.29 2.69 -2.22
C GLN A 63 6.96 1.74 -1.23
N PRO A 64 6.82 0.39 -1.36
CA PRO A 64 7.41 -0.52 -0.40
C PRO A 64 8.92 -0.36 -0.29
N ARG A 65 9.43 -0.33 0.95
CA ARG A 65 10.82 -0.09 1.31
C ARG A 65 11.41 -1.32 1.98
N PRO A 66 12.21 -2.12 1.27
CA PRO A 66 12.93 -3.27 1.84
C PRO A 66 13.77 -2.86 3.04
N GLY A 67 13.75 -3.70 4.08
CA GLY A 67 14.52 -3.48 5.31
C GLY A 67 13.94 -2.43 6.26
N THR A 68 12.66 -2.06 6.13
CA THR A 68 12.01 -1.20 7.13
C THR A 68 11.88 -1.94 8.47
N THR A 69 12.53 -1.43 9.52
CA THR A 69 12.47 -2.04 10.85
C THR A 69 11.74 -1.15 11.86
N VAL A 70 11.24 -1.75 12.95
CA VAL A 70 10.59 -1.01 14.04
C VAL A 70 11.55 0.01 14.66
N GLU A 71 12.83 -0.33 14.80
CA GLU A 71 13.86 0.56 15.36
C GLU A 71 14.14 1.76 14.47
N ALA A 72 14.03 1.59 13.15
CA ALA A 72 14.15 2.70 12.20
C ALA A 72 12.91 3.61 12.29
N LEU A 73 11.71 3.02 12.39
CA LEU A 73 10.45 3.77 12.52
C LEU A 73 10.34 4.52 13.84
N ALA A 74 10.79 3.94 14.96
CA ALA A 74 10.76 4.55 16.29
C ALA A 74 11.53 5.89 16.35
N LYS A 75 12.53 6.09 15.48
CA LYS A 75 13.31 7.33 15.38
C LYS A 75 12.54 8.48 14.72
N LEU A 76 11.41 8.20 14.07
CA LEU A 76 10.63 9.20 13.37
C LEU A 76 9.84 10.07 14.35
N LYS A 77 9.85 11.38 14.08
CA LYS A 77 9.09 12.37 14.83
C LYS A 77 7.60 12.30 14.44
N PRO A 78 6.68 12.61 15.37
CA PRO A 78 5.27 12.79 15.04
C PRO A 78 5.08 13.81 13.91
N ALA A 79 4.22 13.48 12.95
CA ALA A 79 4.03 14.27 11.74
C ALA A 79 2.90 15.30 11.85
N PHE A 80 1.95 15.09 12.79
CA PHE A 80 0.69 15.86 12.82
C PHE A 80 0.41 16.56 14.15
N LYS A 81 0.88 16.01 15.27
CA LYS A 81 0.73 16.60 16.62
C LYS A 81 2.07 16.50 17.34
N LYS A 82 2.49 17.58 18.04
CA LYS A 82 3.82 17.65 18.69
C LYS A 82 4.08 16.49 19.65
N GLU A 83 3.06 16.10 20.41
CA GLU A 83 3.07 14.96 21.34
C GLU A 83 2.20 13.81 20.82
N GLY A 84 2.13 13.66 19.49
CA GLY A 84 1.40 12.60 18.83
C GLY A 84 2.22 11.32 18.66
N THR A 85 1.61 10.31 18.06
CA THR A 85 2.26 9.02 17.77
C THR A 85 2.26 8.68 16.27
N VAL A 86 1.46 9.38 15.48
CA VAL A 86 1.38 9.16 14.04
C VAL A 86 2.55 9.87 13.36
N THR A 87 3.34 9.11 12.61
CA THR A 87 4.55 9.56 11.93
C THR A 87 4.43 9.35 10.41
N ALA A 88 5.39 9.87 9.66
CA ALA A 88 5.49 9.59 8.22
C ALA A 88 5.80 8.11 7.90
N GLY A 89 6.25 7.31 8.88
CA GLY A 89 6.59 5.91 8.68
C GLY A 89 5.46 4.93 9.02
N ASN A 90 4.51 5.34 9.87
CA ASN A 90 3.33 4.55 10.24
C ASN A 90 2.01 5.09 9.67
N ALA A 91 2.09 6.11 8.81
CA ALA A 91 0.99 6.59 7.97
C ALA A 91 1.27 6.31 6.48
N SER A 92 0.21 6.25 5.67
CA SER A 92 0.35 6.12 4.22
C SER A 92 0.98 7.38 3.60
N SER A 93 1.69 7.19 2.49
CA SER A 93 2.20 8.30 1.68
C SER A 93 1.10 8.93 0.80
N LEU A 94 1.47 9.96 0.05
CA LEU A 94 0.71 10.41 -1.11
C LEU A 94 1.15 9.58 -2.32
N ASN A 95 0.20 9.05 -3.07
CA ASN A 95 0.44 8.07 -4.12
C ASN A 95 -0.43 8.35 -5.35
N ASP A 96 0.12 8.00 -6.51
CA ASP A 96 -0.58 8.02 -7.79
C ASP A 96 -0.88 6.57 -8.21
N GLY A 97 -2.13 6.30 -8.58
CA GLY A 97 -2.56 4.98 -9.00
C GLY A 97 -4.02 4.95 -9.42
N ALA A 98 -4.40 3.89 -10.12
CA ALA A 98 -5.78 3.61 -10.52
C ALA A 98 -6.06 2.11 -10.44
N ALA A 99 -7.30 1.76 -10.15
CA ALA A 99 -7.78 0.38 -10.16
C ALA A 99 -9.17 0.34 -10.81
N ALA A 100 -9.47 -0.76 -11.49
CA ALA A 100 -10.77 -0.99 -12.11
C ALA A 100 -11.18 -2.45 -11.95
N VAL A 101 -12.48 -2.69 -11.81
CA VAL A 101 -13.08 -4.03 -11.80
C VAL A 101 -14.22 -4.07 -12.80
N MET A 102 -14.44 -5.23 -13.41
CA MET A 102 -15.58 -5.46 -14.29
C MET A 102 -16.66 -6.20 -13.49
N LEU A 103 -17.87 -5.63 -13.48
CA LEU A 103 -19.03 -6.23 -12.82
C LEU A 103 -20.01 -6.76 -13.84
N MET A 104 -20.68 -7.86 -13.50
CA MET A 104 -21.72 -8.46 -14.32
C MET A 104 -22.69 -9.26 -13.43
N SER A 105 -23.94 -9.42 -13.85
CA SER A 105 -24.87 -10.31 -13.13
C SER A 105 -24.40 -11.77 -13.22
N ALA A 106 -24.64 -12.54 -12.16
CA ALA A 106 -24.27 -13.95 -12.11
C ALA A 106 -24.94 -14.76 -13.22
N GLU A 107 -26.21 -14.48 -13.52
CA GLU A 107 -26.94 -15.11 -14.64
C GLU A 107 -26.25 -14.85 -15.99
N ARG A 108 -25.84 -13.61 -16.25
CA ARG A 108 -25.15 -13.26 -17.49
C ARG A 108 -23.75 -13.87 -17.55
N ALA A 109 -23.05 -13.95 -16.42
CA ALA A 109 -21.76 -14.64 -16.33
C ALA A 109 -21.87 -16.12 -16.69
N ALA A 110 -22.87 -16.81 -16.12
CA ALA A 110 -23.15 -18.21 -16.40
C ALA A 110 -23.55 -18.43 -17.88
N ALA A 111 -24.45 -17.58 -18.41
CA ALA A 111 -24.88 -17.66 -19.81
C ALA A 111 -23.72 -17.47 -20.80
N LEU A 112 -22.80 -16.54 -20.51
CA LEU A 112 -21.60 -16.29 -21.32
C LEU A 112 -20.43 -17.24 -21.01
N ARG A 113 -20.56 -18.10 -19.99
CA ARG A 113 -19.52 -19.01 -19.50
C ARG A 113 -18.19 -18.31 -19.20
N VAL A 114 -18.24 -17.08 -18.70
CA VAL A 114 -17.03 -16.37 -18.28
C VAL A 114 -16.71 -16.71 -16.82
N PRO A 115 -15.43 -16.94 -16.48
CA PRO A 115 -15.04 -17.22 -15.11
C PRO A 115 -15.27 -15.98 -14.24
N VAL A 116 -15.87 -16.19 -13.06
CA VAL A 116 -16.01 -15.16 -12.04
C VAL A 116 -14.77 -15.21 -11.16
N LEU A 117 -14.07 -14.08 -11.02
CA LEU A 117 -12.93 -13.96 -10.11
C LEU A 117 -13.38 -14.30 -8.69
N GLN A 118 -12.84 -15.38 -8.13
CA GLN A 118 -13.12 -15.77 -6.75
C GLN A 118 -12.17 -15.04 -5.80
N ALA A 119 -12.68 -14.69 -4.62
CA ALA A 119 -11.91 -14.06 -3.55
C ALA A 119 -10.97 -15.05 -2.86
#